data_AF-A0A963MG58-F1
#
_entry.id   AF-A0A963MG58-F1
#
_cell.length_a   1.000
_cell.length_b   1.000
_cell.length_c   1.000
_cell.angle_alpha   90.00
_cell.angle_beta   90.00
_cell.angle_gamma   90.00
#
_symmetry.space_group_name_H-M   'P 1'
#
loop_
_entity.id
_entity.type
_entity.pdbx_description
1 polymer ?
#
loop_
_entity_poly.entity_id
_entity_poly.type
_entity_poly.pdbx_seq_one_letter_code
_entity_poly.pdbx_strand_id
1 'polypeptide(L)'
;MKSLGKIFATGLLAVVPIVATLYLLVWIFTTAESFFGQALFGLVPPYLRFPGMGVALGIVALFGVGLLMRAWVFRALFHRIEHAVLSIPLVKSIYSAIRDFFALIANDEQGDNLKVVTVTWPGTAMRLVGFVTRSDFDGLPAGVGGADEVAVYFPMSY
;
A
#
# COMPACT_ATOMS: atom_id res chain seq x y z
N MET A 1 -15.96 23.60 35.79
CA MET A 1 -15.17 24.09 34.64
C MET A 1 -14.40 23.01 33.87
N LYS A 2 -14.06 21.83 34.44
CA LYS A 2 -13.30 20.77 33.73
C LYS A 2 -14.10 19.93 32.71
N SER A 3 -15.43 20.06 32.59
CA SER A 3 -16.24 19.24 31.68
C SER A 3 -16.49 19.86 30.30
N LEU A 4 -16.54 21.20 30.18
CA LEU A 4 -16.84 21.87 28.91
C LEU A 4 -15.75 21.63 27.86
N GLY A 5 -14.48 21.75 28.26
CA GLY A 5 -13.34 21.46 27.40
C GLY A 5 -13.25 20.00 26.96
N LYS A 6 -13.65 19.06 27.84
CA LYS A 6 -13.68 17.63 27.51
C LYS A 6 -14.77 17.33 26.48
N ILE A 7 -15.96 17.91 26.62
CA ILE A 7 -17.06 17.74 25.66
C ILE A 7 -16.69 18.34 24.29
N PHE A 8 -16.09 19.53 24.27
CA PHE A 8 -15.60 20.15 23.04
C PHE A 8 -14.49 19.31 22.37
N ALA A 9 -13.49 18.85 23.14
CA ALA A 9 -12.41 18.01 22.63
C ALA A 9 -12.94 16.68 22.07
N THR A 10 -13.92 16.05 22.73
CA THR A 10 -14.57 14.83 22.21
C THR A 10 -15.28 15.09 20.89
N GLY A 11 -16.04 16.20 20.78
CA GLY A 11 -16.70 16.58 19.53
C GLY A 11 -15.71 16.89 18.41
N LEU A 12 -14.64 17.63 18.72
CA LEU A 12 -13.57 17.94 17.77
C LEU A 12 -12.88 16.67 17.28
N LEU A 13 -12.44 15.81 18.20
CA LEU A 13 -11.78 14.54 17.87
C LEU A 13 -12.65 13.61 17.03
N ALA A 14 -13.98 13.64 17.22
CA ALA A 14 -14.92 12.87 16.40
C ALA A 14 -15.08 13.44 14.97
N VAL A 15 -15.06 14.76 14.82
CA VAL A 15 -15.29 15.44 13.52
C VAL A 15 -14.00 15.55 12.69
N VAL A 16 -12.84 15.70 13.33
CA VAL A 16 -11.52 15.80 12.69
C VAL A 16 -11.27 14.74 11.61
N PRO A 17 -11.46 13.42 11.84
CA PRO A 17 -11.21 12.42 10.81
C PRO A 17 -12.14 12.56 9.59
N ILE A 18 -13.39 12.98 9.80
CA ILE A 18 -14.36 13.18 8.72
C ILE A 18 -13.98 14.42 7.89
N VAL A 19 -13.66 15.53 8.55
CA VAL A 19 -13.25 16.75 7.85
C VAL A 19 -11.92 16.55 7.14
N ALA A 20 -10.97 15.85 7.77
CA ALA A 20 -9.68 15.53 7.15
C ALA A 20 -9.84 14.67 5.89
N THR A 21 -10.70 13.65 5.91
CA THR A 21 -10.94 12.81 4.72
C THR A 21 -11.63 13.61 3.60
N LEU A 22 -12.67 14.39 3.91
CA LEU A 22 -13.33 15.25 2.92
C LEU A 22 -12.37 16.29 2.33
N TYR A 23 -11.57 16.94 3.16
CA TYR A 23 -10.56 17.89 2.73
C TYR A 23 -9.53 17.24 1.80
N LEU A 24 -8.99 16.09 2.20
CA LEU A 24 -7.99 15.36 1.41
C LEU A 24 -8.56 14.91 0.06
N LEU A 25 -9.81 14.43 0.02
CA LEU A 25 -10.50 14.10 -1.22
C LEU A 25 -10.63 15.32 -2.14
N VAL A 26 -11.19 16.43 -1.65
CA VAL A 26 -11.32 17.66 -2.45
C VAL A 26 -9.95 18.15 -2.92
N TRP A 27 -8.94 18.10 -2.06
CA TRP A 27 -7.58 18.50 -2.40
C TRP A 27 -6.99 17.66 -3.53
N ILE A 28 -7.11 16.32 -3.47
CA ILE A 28 -6.66 15.43 -4.55
C ILE A 28 -7.40 15.72 -5.86
N PHE A 29 -8.72 15.79 -5.83
CA PHE A 29 -9.53 15.99 -7.04
C PHE A 29 -9.25 17.33 -7.71
N THR A 30 -9.17 18.42 -6.93
CA THR A 30 -8.89 19.77 -7.46
C THR A 30 -7.45 19.92 -7.93
N THR A 31 -6.48 19.28 -7.25
CA THR A 31 -5.08 19.26 -7.68
C THR A 31 -4.92 18.48 -8.98
N ALA A 32 -5.55 17.31 -9.10
CA ALA A 32 -5.54 16.53 -10.33
C ALA A 32 -6.23 17.28 -11.49
N GLU A 33 -7.41 17.86 -11.23
CA GLU A 33 -8.15 18.62 -12.24
C GLU A 33 -7.36 19.85 -12.72
N SER A 34 -6.68 20.57 -11.83
CA SER A 34 -5.87 21.73 -12.23
C SER A 34 -4.61 21.35 -12.99
N PHE A 35 -3.86 20.34 -12.50
CA PHE A 35 -2.61 19.90 -13.11
C PHE A 35 -2.83 19.32 -14.51
N PHE A 36 -3.78 18.39 -14.65
CA PHE A 36 -4.09 17.75 -15.94
C PHE A 36 -5.04 18.59 -16.80
N GLY A 37 -5.92 19.38 -16.18
CA GLY A 37 -6.79 20.32 -16.89
C GLY A 37 -6.00 21.38 -17.65
N GLN A 38 -4.84 21.81 -17.13
CA GLN A 38 -3.95 22.71 -17.86
C GLN A 38 -3.46 22.10 -19.19
N ALA A 39 -3.12 20.81 -19.21
CA ALA A 39 -2.73 20.11 -20.45
C ALA A 39 -3.89 20.00 -21.45
N LEU A 40 -5.14 19.98 -20.97
CA LEU A 40 -6.33 19.93 -21.82
C LEU A 40 -6.62 21.25 -22.54
N PHE A 41 -6.08 22.40 -22.11
CA PHE A 41 -6.30 23.68 -22.80
C PHE A 41 -5.82 23.67 -24.25
N GLY A 42 -4.75 22.93 -24.55
CA GLY A 42 -4.20 22.80 -25.91
C GLY A 42 -4.77 21.66 -26.74
N LEU A 43 -5.41 20.67 -26.10
CA LEU A 43 -5.87 19.44 -26.75
C LEU A 43 -7.38 19.42 -26.97
N VAL A 44 -8.16 20.06 -26.10
CA VAL A 44 -9.63 19.99 -26.11
C VAL A 44 -10.25 21.39 -26.23
N PRO A 45 -11.11 21.62 -27.23
CA PRO A 45 -11.83 22.87 -27.38
C PRO A 45 -12.68 23.22 -26.14
N PRO A 46 -12.87 24.51 -25.82
CA PRO A 46 -13.59 24.93 -24.61
C PRO A 46 -15.02 24.37 -24.49
N TYR A 47 -15.71 24.14 -25.60
CA TYR A 47 -17.09 23.67 -25.64
C TYR A 47 -17.26 22.17 -25.31
N LEU A 48 -16.17 21.40 -25.31
CA LEU A 48 -16.15 19.98 -24.92
C LEU A 48 -15.61 19.79 -23.50
N ARG A 49 -15.35 20.87 -22.75
CA ARG A 49 -14.78 20.77 -21.40
C ARG A 49 -15.85 20.55 -20.34
N PHE A 50 -15.86 19.34 -19.77
CA PHE A 50 -16.68 19.01 -18.62
C PHE A 50 -15.82 18.95 -17.34
N PRO A 51 -16.37 19.34 -16.18
CA PRO A 51 -15.66 19.19 -14.91
C PRO A 51 -15.35 17.71 -14.64
N GLY A 52 -14.08 17.41 -14.31
CA GLY A 52 -13.61 16.04 -14.02
C GLY A 52 -12.81 15.39 -15.15
N MET A 53 -12.66 16.05 -16.30
CA MET A 53 -11.83 15.53 -17.39
C MET A 53 -10.34 15.53 -17.06
N GLY A 54 -9.86 16.48 -16.24
CA GLY A 54 -8.47 16.47 -15.77
C GLY A 54 -8.20 15.25 -14.90
N VAL A 55 -9.13 14.91 -13.99
CA VAL A 55 -9.05 13.66 -13.21
C VAL A 55 -9.05 12.42 -14.11
N ALA A 56 -9.95 12.35 -15.10
CA ALA A 56 -9.99 11.25 -16.05
C ALA A 56 -8.68 11.11 -16.86
N LEU A 57 -8.12 12.23 -17.34
CA LEU A 57 -6.83 12.25 -18.02
C LEU A 57 -5.71 11.78 -17.08
N GLY A 58 -5.74 12.19 -15.81
CA GLY A 58 -4.80 11.71 -14.79
C GLY A 58 -4.84 10.19 -14.61
N ILE A 59 -6.03 9.60 -14.56
CA ILE A 59 -6.21 8.14 -14.48
C ILE A 59 -5.61 7.45 -15.73
N VAL A 60 -5.90 7.96 -16.92
CA VAL A 60 -5.35 7.41 -18.17
C VAL A 60 -3.83 7.56 -18.22
N ALA A 61 -3.29 8.69 -17.76
CA ALA A 61 -1.85 8.93 -17.69
C ALA A 61 -1.18 7.95 -16.72
N LEU A 62 -1.75 7.74 -15.53
CA LEU A 62 -1.25 6.76 -14.55
C LEU A 62 -1.26 5.33 -15.13
N PHE A 63 -2.34 4.95 -15.82
CA PHE A 63 -2.40 3.68 -16.52
C PHE A 63 -1.31 3.56 -17.59
N GLY A 64 -1.09 4.63 -18.37
CA GLY A 64 0.00 4.71 -19.35
C GLY A 64 1.38 4.51 -18.71
N VAL A 65 1.64 5.17 -17.57
CA VAL A 65 2.88 4.97 -16.79
C VAL A 65 3.01 3.50 -16.34
N GLY A 66 1.94 2.90 -15.82
CA GLY A 66 1.92 1.49 -15.44
C GLY A 66 2.23 0.54 -16.61
N LEU A 67 1.70 0.84 -17.80
CA LEU A 67 2.00 0.08 -19.01
C LEU A 67 3.46 0.23 -19.43
N LEU A 68 3.98 1.47 -19.41
CA LEU A 68 5.38 1.77 -19.72
C LEU A 68 6.34 1.03 -18.80
N MET A 69 6.00 0.86 -17.51
CA MET A 69 6.81 0.08 -16.55
C MET A 69 6.97 -1.41 -16.89
N ARG A 70 6.14 -1.95 -17.80
CA ARG A 70 6.31 -3.32 -18.34
C ARG A 70 7.48 -3.39 -19.33
N ALA A 71 7.82 -2.30 -19.99
CA ALA A 71 8.96 -2.23 -20.89
C ALA A 71 10.27 -2.12 -20.09
N TRP A 72 11.23 -3.00 -20.40
CA TRP A 72 12.51 -3.05 -19.69
C TRP A 72 13.28 -1.73 -19.71
N VAL A 73 13.26 -1.00 -20.85
CA VAL A 73 13.95 0.29 -21.01
C VAL A 73 13.41 1.33 -20.03
N PHE A 74 12.09 1.46 -19.93
CA PHE A 74 11.46 2.42 -19.02
C PHE A 74 11.69 2.05 -17.56
N ARG A 75 11.62 0.75 -17.23
CA ARG A 75 11.95 0.27 -15.88
C ARG A 75 13.39 0.61 -15.48
N ALA A 76 14.35 0.38 -16.38
CA ALA A 76 15.76 0.68 -16.14
C ALA A 76 16.01 2.19 -15.96
N LEU A 77 15.40 3.03 -16.80
CA LEU A 77 15.48 4.47 -16.68
C LEU A 77 14.87 4.96 -15.35
N PHE A 78 13.71 4.44 -14.99
CA PHE A 78 13.03 4.80 -13.75
C PHE A 78 13.88 4.48 -12.52
N HIS A 79 14.51 3.30 -12.46
CA HIS A 79 15.41 2.94 -11.35
C HIS A 79 16.61 3.88 -11.23
N ARG A 80 17.15 4.37 -12.35
CA ARG A 80 18.26 5.35 -12.32
C ARG A 80 17.81 6.69 -11.74
N ILE A 81 16.64 7.16 -12.14
CA ILE A 81 16.06 8.40 -11.61
C ILE A 81 15.77 8.23 -10.12
N GLU A 82 15.18 7.12 -9.73
CA GLU A 82 14.89 6.80 -8.34
C GLU A 82 16.18 6.82 -7.50
N HIS A 83 17.26 6.18 -7.96
CA HIS A 83 18.55 6.21 -7.26
C HIS A 83 19.12 7.64 -7.10
N ALA A 84 18.96 8.49 -8.11
CA ALA A 84 19.37 9.90 -8.01
C ALA A 84 18.51 10.69 -7.02
N VAL A 85 17.22 10.37 -6.89
CA VAL A 85 16.34 10.99 -5.88
C VAL A 85 16.70 10.50 -4.47
N LEU A 86 17.00 9.21 -4.32
CA LEU A 86 17.39 8.58 -3.05
C LEU A 86 18.79 9.00 -2.57
N SER A 87 19.60 9.67 -3.39
CA SER A 87 20.89 10.20 -2.94
C SER A 87 20.74 11.46 -2.06
N ILE A 88 19.56 12.09 -2.05
CA ILE A 88 19.28 13.27 -1.22
C ILE A 88 18.72 12.79 0.14
N PRO A 89 19.43 12.99 1.27
CA PRO A 89 19.08 12.35 2.56
C PRO A 89 17.65 12.62 3.05
N LEU A 90 17.16 13.87 2.91
CA LEU A 90 15.81 14.24 3.33
C LEU A 90 14.73 13.64 2.43
N VAL A 91 14.94 13.68 1.12
CA VAL A 91 13.98 13.15 0.13
C VAL A 91 13.92 11.63 0.22
N LYS A 92 15.06 10.97 0.43
CA LYS A 92 15.17 9.53 0.64
C LYS A 92 14.24 9.06 1.75
N SER A 93 14.25 9.72 2.91
CA SER A 93 13.44 9.33 4.06
C SER A 93 11.94 9.36 3.74
N ILE A 94 11.48 10.48 3.15
CA ILE A 94 10.06 10.67 2.81
C ILE A 94 9.63 9.70 1.70
N TYR A 95 10.41 9.59 0.62
CA TYR A 95 10.09 8.70 -0.49
C TYR A 95 10.04 7.24 -0.06
N SER A 96 11.02 6.78 0.73
CA SER A 96 11.08 5.38 1.18
C SER A 96 9.90 5.06 2.09
N ALA A 97 9.55 5.94 3.05
CA ALA A 97 8.40 5.73 3.91
C ALA A 97 7.08 5.61 3.13
N ILE A 98 6.88 6.44 2.11
CA ILE A 98 5.69 6.38 1.25
C ILE A 98 5.69 5.09 0.42
N ARG A 99 6.84 4.74 -0.19
CA ARG A 99 6.99 3.51 -0.97
C ARG A 99 6.70 2.26 -0.13
N ASP A 100 7.25 2.19 1.08
CA ASP A 100 7.08 1.06 2.00
C ASP A 100 5.62 0.93 2.44
N PHE A 101 4.94 2.05 2.73
CA PHE A 101 3.51 2.07 3.03
C PHE A 101 2.66 1.52 1.88
N PHE A 102 2.91 1.96 0.65
CA PHE A 102 2.20 1.42 -0.52
C PHE A 102 2.56 -0.04 -0.82
N ALA A 103 3.82 -0.45 -0.58
CA ALA A 103 4.24 -1.83 -0.72
C ALA A 103 3.52 -2.74 0.29
N LEU A 104 3.32 -2.28 1.52
CA LEU A 104 2.55 -3.01 2.53
C LEU A 104 1.10 -3.21 2.07
N ILE A 105 0.44 -2.16 1.56
CA ILE A 105 -0.94 -2.25 1.07
C ILE A 105 -1.06 -3.15 -0.16
N ALA A 106 -0.12 -3.02 -1.12
CA ALA A 106 -0.14 -3.83 -2.33
C ALA A 106 0.14 -5.32 -2.04
N ASN A 107 0.93 -5.62 -1.01
CA ASN A 107 1.23 -6.97 -0.57
C ASN A 107 0.21 -7.53 0.42
N ASP A 108 -0.77 -6.74 0.89
CA ASP A 108 -1.82 -7.19 1.82
C ASP A 108 -2.74 -8.24 1.19
N GLU A 109 -2.77 -8.35 -0.16
CA GLU A 109 -3.46 -9.45 -0.85
C GLU A 109 -2.68 -10.79 -0.82
N GLN A 110 -1.39 -10.76 -0.45
CA GLN A 110 -0.56 -11.95 -0.21
C GLN A 110 -0.07 -12.04 1.25
N GLY A 111 -0.64 -11.22 2.13
CA GLY A 111 -0.35 -11.18 3.55
C GLY A 111 -0.72 -12.49 4.22
N ASP A 112 0.27 -13.36 4.38
CA ASP A 112 0.91 -13.75 5.65
C ASP A 112 0.30 -13.22 6.96
N ASN A 113 -1.03 -13.10 7.06
CA ASN A 113 -1.71 -13.29 8.33
C ASN A 113 -1.17 -14.60 8.87
N LEU A 114 -0.46 -14.57 10.01
CA LEU A 114 0.04 -15.75 10.72
C LEU A 114 -1.03 -16.84 10.68
N LYS A 115 -0.95 -17.75 9.70
CA LYS A 115 -2.05 -18.68 9.43
C LYS A 115 -2.08 -19.60 10.63
N VAL A 116 -3.15 -19.47 11.41
CA VAL A 116 -3.31 -20.26 12.64
C VAL A 116 -3.71 -21.66 12.22
N VAL A 117 -2.86 -22.62 12.53
CA VAL A 117 -3.10 -24.03 12.27
C VAL A 117 -3.26 -24.77 13.59
N THR A 118 -4.06 -25.83 13.58
CA THR A 118 -4.13 -26.79 14.68
C THR A 118 -3.47 -28.09 14.25
N VAL A 119 -2.45 -28.52 14.99
CA VAL A 119 -1.73 -29.75 14.72
C VAL A 119 -2.09 -30.77 15.80
N THR A 120 -2.55 -31.94 15.38
CA THR A 120 -2.86 -33.03 16.29
C THR A 120 -1.57 -33.78 16.63
N TRP A 121 -1.27 -33.93 17.92
CA TRP A 121 -0.06 -34.64 18.34
C TRP A 121 -0.19 -36.14 18.06
N PRO A 122 0.82 -36.79 17.43
CA PRO A 122 0.74 -38.18 17.04
C PRO A 122 0.34 -39.10 18.20
N GLY A 123 -0.67 -39.95 17.98
CA GLY A 123 -1.13 -40.92 18.98
C GLY A 123 -1.96 -40.34 20.13
N THR A 124 -2.36 -39.07 20.07
CA THR A 124 -3.22 -38.44 21.10
C THR A 124 -4.37 -37.64 20.47
N ALA A 125 -5.36 -37.28 21.28
CA ALA A 125 -6.41 -36.33 20.89
C ALA A 125 -6.00 -34.85 21.13
N MET A 126 -4.75 -34.60 21.54
CA MET A 126 -4.26 -33.27 21.87
C MET A 126 -4.03 -32.45 20.60
N ARG A 127 -4.50 -31.20 20.60
CA ARG A 127 -4.32 -30.26 19.49
C ARG A 127 -3.48 -29.07 19.95
N LEU A 128 -2.42 -28.79 19.21
CA LEU A 128 -1.53 -27.64 19.43
C LEU A 128 -1.90 -26.55 18.44
N VAL A 129 -1.94 -25.31 18.91
CA VAL A 129 -2.10 -24.14 18.06
C VAL A 129 -0.72 -23.63 17.67
N GLY A 130 -0.49 -23.44 16.38
CA GLY A 130 0.75 -22.91 15.85
C GLY A 130 0.50 -21.91 14.73
N PHE A 131 1.54 -21.17 14.38
CA PHE A 131 1.51 -20.21 13.29
C PHE A 131 2.34 -20.75 12.13
N VAL A 132 1.77 -20.75 10.92
CA VAL A 132 2.56 -21.02 9.71
C VAL A 132 3.59 -19.90 9.56
N THR A 133 4.85 -20.27 9.53
CA THR A 133 5.98 -19.34 9.33
C THR A 133 6.54 -19.41 7.91
N ARG A 134 6.23 -20.50 7.19
CA ARG A 134 6.64 -20.66 5.79
C ARG A 134 5.78 -21.71 5.08
N SER A 135 5.34 -21.40 3.87
CA SER A 135 4.62 -22.32 2.99
C SER A 135 5.42 -22.76 1.77
N ASP A 136 6.54 -22.10 1.48
CA ASP A 136 7.42 -22.40 0.35
C ASP A 136 8.82 -22.81 0.86
N PHE A 137 9.36 -23.89 0.33
CA PHE A 137 10.63 -24.48 0.75
C PHE A 137 11.73 -24.35 -0.32
N ASP A 138 11.48 -23.64 -1.41
CA ASP A 138 12.47 -23.39 -2.46
C ASP A 138 13.72 -22.69 -1.90
N GLY A 139 14.90 -23.19 -2.29
CA GLY A 139 16.20 -22.63 -1.90
C GLY A 139 16.76 -23.13 -0.56
N LEU A 140 16.13 -24.12 0.09
CA LEU A 140 16.63 -24.72 1.34
C LEU A 140 17.44 -25.99 1.10
N PRO A 141 18.27 -26.39 2.09
CA PRO A 141 18.92 -27.70 2.06
C PRO A 141 17.90 -28.83 1.89
N ALA A 142 18.29 -29.87 1.15
CA ALA A 142 17.44 -31.05 0.94
C ALA A 142 17.02 -31.67 2.29
N GLY A 143 15.73 -31.98 2.41
CA GLY A 143 15.15 -32.63 3.60
C GLY A 143 14.54 -31.68 4.65
N VAL A 144 14.54 -30.37 4.43
CA VAL A 144 13.93 -29.38 5.34
C VAL A 144 12.42 -29.21 5.12
N GLY A 145 11.91 -29.63 3.96
CA GLY A 145 10.48 -29.82 3.72
C GLY A 145 10.15 -30.12 2.25
N GLY A 146 8.87 -30.38 1.97
CA GLY A 146 8.34 -30.71 0.65
C GLY A 146 7.24 -29.77 0.14
N ALA A 147 6.77 -30.04 -1.08
CA ALA A 147 5.75 -29.22 -1.76
C ALA A 147 4.39 -29.19 -1.04
N ASP A 148 4.09 -30.22 -0.24
CA ASP A 148 2.84 -30.36 0.53
C ASP A 148 3.03 -30.16 2.04
N GLU A 149 4.16 -29.58 2.44
CA GLU A 149 4.47 -29.33 3.85
C GLU A 149 4.44 -27.83 4.16
N VAL A 150 4.28 -27.48 5.43
CA VAL A 150 4.37 -26.10 5.92
C VAL A 150 5.19 -26.07 7.20
N ALA A 151 6.00 -25.03 7.37
CA ALA A 151 6.76 -24.82 8.59
C ALA A 151 5.83 -24.14 9.62
N VAL A 152 5.74 -24.71 10.81
CA VAL A 152 4.87 -24.24 11.88
C VAL A 152 5.70 -23.90 13.11
N TYR A 153 5.56 -22.68 13.61
CA TYR A 153 6.10 -22.28 14.91
C TYR A 153 5.07 -22.55 16.01
N PHE A 154 5.50 -23.30 17.03
CA PHE A 154 4.71 -23.55 18.23
C PHE A 154 5.24 -22.69 19.38
N PRO A 155 4.52 -21.65 19.82
CA PRO A 155 4.90 -20.87 20.98
C PRO A 155 4.64 -21.68 22.25
N MET A 156 5.64 -22.42 22.72
CA MET A 156 5.60 -23.05 24.04
C MET A 156 6.00 -21.99 25.06
N SER A 157 5.16 -21.75 26.08
CA SER A 157 5.56 -20.92 27.23
C SER A 157 6.70 -21.62 27.98
N TYR A 158 7.74 -20.86 28.34
CA TYR A 158 8.82 -21.31 29.21
C TYR A 158 8.35 -21.67 30.62
#